data_AF-A0A6D2K077-F1
#
_entry.id   AF-A0A6D2K077-F1
#
_cell.length_a   1.000
_cell.length_b   1.000
_cell.length_c   1.000
_cell.angle_alpha   90.00
_cell.angle_beta   90.00
_cell.angle_gamma   90.00
#
_symmetry.space_group_name_H-M   'P 1'
#
loop_
_entity.id
_entity.type
_entity.pdbx_description
1 polymer ?
#
loop_
_entity_poly.entity_id
_entity_poly.type
_entity_poly.pdbx_seq_one_letter_code
_entity_poly.pdbx_strand_id
1 'polypeptide(L)'
;MASSSSIKSRHVAVIGAGAAGLVAARELRREGHSVVVFERQKQVGGTWIYTDHVESDQLSVDPTRIVVHSSVYGSLRTNLPRECMGFRDFPFAIRSESIDPRRFPSHPEVLAYLQDFAKEFGIEKLIRFETTVVRVSPAAESDGGEGIGKWRIESTEKEKKIHRDEIYDAVVVCNGHYIEPRLAEIPGISCWPGKEMHSHNYRLPSPFKDQVVVVIGSSASAVDISRDISGFAKEVHVASWSNPADTFIKQNGYTNIWMHSMV
;
A
#
# COMPACT_ATOMS: atom_id res chain seq x y z
N MET A 1 -20.46 -35.96 22.54
CA MET A 1 -20.19 -35.99 21.08
C MET A 1 -20.39 -34.57 20.56
N ALA A 2 -19.32 -33.85 20.25
CA ALA A 2 -19.43 -32.54 19.63
C ALA A 2 -19.92 -32.75 18.19
N SER A 3 -21.06 -32.17 17.87
CA SER A 3 -21.56 -32.04 16.50
C SER A 3 -20.46 -31.41 15.64
N SER A 4 -19.82 -32.21 14.78
CA SER A 4 -18.92 -31.66 13.77
C SER A 4 -19.81 -31.00 12.72
N SER A 5 -20.02 -29.70 12.81
CA SER A 5 -20.55 -28.98 11.66
C SER A 5 -19.56 -29.17 10.52
N SER A 6 -19.99 -29.83 9.42
CA SER A 6 -19.13 -29.94 8.25
C SER A 6 -18.97 -28.54 7.67
N ILE A 7 -17.76 -27.98 7.73
CA ILE A 7 -17.48 -26.70 7.08
C ILE A 7 -17.76 -26.88 5.58
N LYS A 8 -18.71 -26.10 5.06
CA LYS A 8 -19.02 -26.11 3.63
C LYS A 8 -17.96 -25.32 2.89
N SER A 9 -17.15 -26.00 2.07
CA SER A 9 -16.16 -25.34 1.22
C SER A 9 -16.84 -24.32 0.30
N ARG A 10 -16.15 -23.20 0.06
CA ARG A 10 -16.59 -22.08 -0.79
C ARG A 10 -15.50 -21.76 -1.78
N HIS A 11 -15.87 -21.30 -2.96
CA HIS A 11 -14.93 -20.77 -3.94
C HIS A 11 -14.81 -19.24 -3.77
N VAL A 12 -13.63 -18.75 -3.37
CA VAL A 12 -13.42 -17.38 -2.92
C VAL A 12 -12.41 -16.65 -3.79
N ALA A 13 -12.78 -15.46 -4.27
CA ALA A 13 -11.87 -14.53 -4.92
C ALA A 13 -11.23 -13.60 -3.89
N VAL A 14 -9.91 -13.45 -3.93
CA VAL A 14 -9.16 -12.45 -3.15
C VAL A 14 -8.56 -11.44 -4.12
N ILE A 15 -8.81 -10.15 -3.88
CA ILE A 15 -8.37 -9.07 -4.79
C ILE A 15 -7.15 -8.37 -4.19
N GLY A 16 -5.96 -8.63 -4.72
CA GLY A 16 -4.67 -8.10 -4.29
C GLY A 16 -3.83 -9.15 -3.54
N ALA A 17 -2.52 -9.16 -3.79
CA ALA A 17 -1.51 -10.00 -3.15
C ALA A 17 -0.46 -9.17 -2.38
N GLY A 18 -0.91 -8.05 -1.78
CA GLY A 18 -0.21 -7.41 -0.67
C GLY A 18 -0.38 -8.22 0.63
N ALA A 19 0.17 -7.71 1.75
CA ALA A 19 0.13 -8.40 3.05
C ALA A 19 -1.27 -8.89 3.45
N ALA A 20 -2.31 -8.07 3.23
CA ALA A 20 -3.70 -8.42 3.52
C ALA A 20 -4.21 -9.61 2.70
N GLY A 21 -3.92 -9.62 1.38
CA GLY A 21 -4.35 -10.69 0.49
C GLY A 21 -3.61 -12.00 0.75
N LEU A 22 -2.31 -11.93 1.08
CA LEU A 22 -1.53 -13.10 1.45
C LEU A 22 -2.11 -13.79 2.69
N VAL A 23 -2.33 -13.06 3.77
CA VAL A 23 -2.89 -13.67 5.00
C VAL A 23 -4.32 -14.15 4.78
N ALA A 24 -5.17 -13.39 4.05
CA ALA A 24 -6.53 -13.82 3.72
C ALA A 24 -6.55 -15.13 2.94
N ALA A 25 -5.72 -15.25 1.89
CA ALA A 25 -5.64 -16.46 1.10
C ALA A 25 -5.15 -17.67 1.92
N ARG A 26 -4.17 -17.45 2.81
CA ARG A 26 -3.68 -18.49 3.72
C ARG A 26 -4.79 -19.01 4.62
N GLU A 27 -5.50 -18.13 5.31
CA GLU A 27 -6.53 -18.50 6.28
C GLU A 27 -7.73 -19.16 5.60
N LEU A 28 -8.19 -18.61 4.46
CA LEU A 28 -9.27 -19.22 3.68
C LEU A 28 -8.93 -20.65 3.25
N ARG A 29 -7.70 -20.88 2.77
CA ARG A 29 -7.25 -22.23 2.39
C ARG A 29 -7.12 -23.15 3.60
N ARG A 30 -6.66 -22.64 4.76
CA ARG A 30 -6.58 -23.42 6.01
C ARG A 30 -7.95 -23.91 6.48
N GLU A 31 -8.99 -23.12 6.28
CA GLU A 31 -10.39 -23.50 6.57
C GLU A 31 -11.06 -24.36 5.47
N GLY A 32 -10.28 -24.82 4.47
CA GLY A 32 -10.76 -25.72 3.44
C GLY A 32 -11.53 -25.06 2.29
N HIS A 33 -11.44 -23.74 2.14
CA HIS A 33 -11.99 -23.03 0.99
C HIS A 33 -11.07 -23.13 -0.24
N SER A 34 -11.68 -23.11 -1.44
CA SER A 34 -10.95 -22.97 -2.70
C SER A 34 -10.72 -21.50 -2.99
N VAL A 35 -9.48 -21.08 -3.22
CA VAL A 35 -9.09 -19.66 -3.28
C VAL A 35 -8.39 -19.34 -4.60
N VAL A 36 -8.77 -18.22 -5.21
CA VAL A 36 -8.03 -17.58 -6.30
C VAL A 36 -7.68 -16.16 -5.88
N VAL A 37 -6.41 -15.80 -5.98
CA VAL A 37 -5.93 -14.44 -5.69
C VAL A 37 -5.64 -13.74 -7.02
N PHE A 38 -6.18 -12.55 -7.21
CA PHE A 38 -5.91 -11.71 -8.38
C PHE A 38 -4.91 -10.62 -8.01
N GLU A 39 -3.78 -10.57 -8.69
CA GLU A 39 -2.75 -9.54 -8.47
C GLU A 39 -2.41 -8.84 -9.79
N ARG A 40 -2.43 -7.50 -9.78
CA ARG A 40 -2.15 -6.69 -10.98
C ARG A 40 -0.66 -6.64 -11.31
N GLN A 41 0.21 -6.83 -10.33
CA GLN A 41 1.66 -6.85 -10.44
C GLN A 41 2.17 -8.25 -10.75
N LYS A 42 3.45 -8.35 -11.10
CA LYS A 42 4.14 -9.60 -11.43
C LYS A 42 4.66 -10.39 -10.22
N GLN A 43 4.53 -9.82 -9.02
CA GLN A 43 5.05 -10.40 -7.78
C GLN A 43 4.21 -9.97 -6.58
N VAL A 44 4.34 -10.69 -5.46
CA VAL A 44 3.67 -10.38 -4.19
C VAL A 44 4.34 -9.21 -3.46
N GLY A 45 3.57 -8.50 -2.64
CA GLY A 45 4.11 -7.47 -1.73
C GLY A 45 3.31 -6.16 -1.71
N GLY A 46 2.55 -5.86 -2.77
CA GLY A 46 1.74 -4.63 -2.86
C GLY A 46 2.59 -3.37 -2.66
N THR A 47 2.20 -2.53 -1.71
CA THR A 47 2.92 -1.28 -1.36
C THR A 47 4.43 -1.47 -1.15
N TRP A 48 4.87 -2.61 -0.60
CA TRP A 48 6.29 -2.85 -0.29
C TRP A 48 7.17 -3.11 -1.50
N ILE A 49 6.60 -3.21 -2.70
CA ILE A 49 7.34 -3.28 -3.95
C ILE A 49 7.75 -1.87 -4.35
N TYR A 50 8.96 -1.47 -3.94
CA TYR A 50 9.56 -0.20 -4.35
C TYR A 50 9.72 -0.10 -5.87
N THR A 51 9.54 1.11 -6.40
CA THR A 51 9.79 1.46 -7.79
C THR A 51 10.21 2.92 -7.88
N ASP A 52 11.23 3.22 -8.69
CA ASP A 52 11.61 4.61 -9.00
C ASP A 52 10.59 5.33 -9.89
N HIS A 53 9.61 4.61 -10.45
CA HIS A 53 8.55 5.20 -11.26
C HIS A 53 7.59 6.02 -10.39
N VAL A 54 7.23 7.18 -10.92
CA VAL A 54 6.22 8.10 -10.36
C VAL A 54 5.13 8.32 -11.40
N GLU A 55 3.96 8.79 -10.96
CA GLU A 55 2.88 9.12 -11.87
C GLU A 55 3.23 10.37 -12.70
N SER A 56 2.68 10.47 -13.92
CA SER A 56 2.92 11.61 -14.81
C SER A 56 2.39 12.93 -14.23
N ASP A 57 1.27 12.84 -13.53
CA ASP A 57 0.72 13.93 -12.73
C ASP A 57 1.27 13.84 -11.30
N GLN A 58 2.05 14.84 -10.89
CA GLN A 58 2.69 14.88 -9.57
C GLN A 58 1.69 14.99 -8.41
N LEU A 59 0.47 15.50 -8.68
CA LEU A 59 -0.63 15.56 -7.72
C LEU A 59 -1.54 14.33 -7.76
N SER A 60 -1.39 13.49 -8.80
CA SER A 60 -2.13 12.24 -8.94
C SER A 60 -3.66 12.43 -8.97
N VAL A 61 -4.13 13.50 -9.63
CA VAL A 61 -5.55 13.86 -9.78
C VAL A 61 -6.09 13.61 -11.19
N ASP A 62 -5.23 13.56 -12.21
CA ASP A 62 -5.63 13.20 -13.57
C ASP A 62 -6.21 11.76 -13.58
N PRO A 63 -7.47 11.56 -13.98
CA PRO A 63 -8.09 10.24 -14.00
C PRO A 63 -7.52 9.32 -15.09
N THR A 64 -6.80 9.87 -16.06
CA THR A 64 -6.19 9.11 -17.17
C THR A 64 -4.73 8.73 -16.92
N ARG A 65 -4.17 9.14 -15.78
CA ARG A 65 -2.78 8.86 -15.42
C ARG A 65 -2.50 7.36 -15.30
N ILE A 66 -1.24 7.00 -15.53
CA ILE A 66 -0.77 5.67 -15.19
C ILE A 66 -0.63 5.58 -13.67
N VAL A 67 -1.42 4.70 -13.04
CA VAL A 67 -1.42 4.53 -11.59
C VAL A 67 -0.21 3.73 -11.13
N VAL A 68 0.59 4.30 -10.23
CA VAL A 68 1.67 3.60 -9.54
C VAL A 68 1.15 3.10 -8.20
N HIS A 69 1.29 1.80 -7.92
CA HIS A 69 0.68 1.24 -6.70
C HIS A 69 1.46 1.55 -5.41
N SER A 70 2.79 1.66 -5.50
CA SER A 70 3.64 1.88 -4.32
C SER A 70 3.84 3.36 -4.04
N SER A 71 3.74 3.72 -2.75
CA SER A 71 4.08 5.03 -2.19
C SER A 71 5.42 5.00 -1.44
N VAL A 72 6.19 3.91 -1.56
CA VAL A 72 7.46 3.73 -0.86
C VAL A 72 8.55 4.55 -1.54
N TYR A 73 9.37 5.24 -0.75
CA TYR A 73 10.55 5.98 -1.20
C TYR A 73 11.84 5.25 -0.80
N GLY A 74 12.95 5.58 -1.48
CA GLY A 74 14.16 4.76 -1.49
C GLY A 74 14.76 4.51 -0.10
N SER A 75 14.73 5.51 0.77
CA SER A 75 15.27 5.49 2.14
C SER A 75 14.29 4.93 3.19
N LEU A 76 13.06 4.57 2.80
CA LEU A 76 11.98 4.24 3.74
C LEU A 76 12.38 3.09 4.67
N ARG A 77 12.18 3.32 5.96
CA ARG A 77 12.26 2.31 7.01
C ARG A 77 10.90 2.13 7.66
N THR A 78 10.74 0.98 8.29
CA THR A 78 9.57 0.69 9.10
C THR A 78 9.44 1.74 10.22
N ASN A 79 8.23 2.25 10.42
CA ASN A 79 7.88 3.16 11.51
C ASN A 79 7.46 2.39 12.79
N LEU A 80 7.35 1.07 12.70
CA LEU A 80 7.13 0.13 13.79
C LEU A 80 8.33 -0.81 13.89
N PRO A 81 8.66 -1.29 15.10
CA PRO A 81 9.69 -2.32 15.23
C PRO A 81 9.19 -3.61 14.58
N ARG A 82 10.10 -4.39 13.96
CA ARG A 82 9.75 -5.61 13.21
C ARG A 82 8.94 -6.62 14.04
N GLU A 83 9.18 -6.68 15.35
CA GLU A 83 8.43 -7.55 16.26
C GLU A 83 6.92 -7.24 16.30
N CYS A 84 6.51 -6.00 16.08
CA CYS A 84 5.11 -5.59 16.03
C CYS A 84 4.45 -5.84 14.66
N MET A 85 5.25 -6.04 13.61
CA MET A 85 4.76 -6.15 12.23
C MET A 85 4.55 -7.61 11.79
N GLY A 86 5.22 -8.57 12.44
CA GLY A 86 5.14 -9.97 12.05
C GLY A 86 3.76 -10.59 12.27
N PHE A 87 3.36 -11.48 11.35
CA PHE A 87 2.24 -12.39 11.57
C PHE A 87 2.50 -13.29 12.77
N ARG A 88 1.46 -13.60 13.54
CA ARG A 88 1.55 -14.30 14.83
C ARG A 88 2.26 -15.65 14.74
N ASP A 89 1.97 -16.42 13.70
CA ASP A 89 2.52 -17.75 13.42
C ASP A 89 3.63 -17.72 12.35
N PHE A 90 4.11 -16.52 11.98
CA PHE A 90 5.29 -16.34 11.15
C PHE A 90 6.05 -15.09 11.62
N PRO A 91 6.74 -15.14 12.77
CA PRO A 91 7.37 -13.96 13.36
C PRO A 91 8.36 -13.29 12.41
N PHE A 92 8.37 -11.95 12.39
CA PHE A 92 9.31 -11.16 11.60
C PHE A 92 10.65 -11.02 12.35
N ALA A 93 11.29 -12.16 12.58
CA ALA A 93 12.59 -12.27 13.25
C ALA A 93 13.75 -12.02 12.29
N ILE A 94 14.93 -11.75 12.84
CA ILE A 94 16.19 -11.73 12.10
C ILE A 94 16.54 -13.18 11.74
N ARG A 95 16.75 -13.46 10.46
CA ARG A 95 17.16 -14.77 9.94
C ARG A 95 18.57 -14.68 9.34
N SER A 96 19.22 -15.81 9.08
CA SER A 96 20.56 -15.81 8.45
C SER A 96 20.55 -15.08 7.09
N GLU A 97 19.45 -15.19 6.35
CA GLU A 97 19.25 -14.56 5.05
C GLU A 97 18.64 -13.15 5.12
N SER A 98 18.50 -12.56 6.31
CA SER A 98 17.97 -11.19 6.44
C SER A 98 18.86 -10.19 5.71
N ILE A 99 18.25 -9.40 4.84
CA ILE A 99 18.88 -8.31 4.09
C ILE A 99 19.19 -7.14 5.04
N ASP A 100 18.36 -6.97 6.07
CA ASP A 100 18.50 -5.92 7.07
C ASP A 100 18.23 -6.44 8.50
N PRO A 101 19.28 -6.59 9.34
CA PRO A 101 19.13 -7.10 10.70
C PRO A 101 18.65 -6.05 11.70
N ARG A 102 18.42 -4.79 11.28
CA ARG A 102 17.96 -3.73 12.20
C ARG A 102 16.58 -4.05 12.76
N ARG A 103 16.31 -3.55 13.98
CA ARG A 103 14.98 -3.63 14.62
C ARG A 103 13.89 -2.86 13.84
N PHE A 104 14.28 -1.76 13.21
CA PHE A 104 13.45 -0.98 12.29
C PHE A 104 14.09 -1.05 10.89
N PRO A 105 13.86 -2.16 10.15
CA PRO A 105 14.54 -2.39 8.89
C PRO A 105 13.99 -1.51 7.76
N SER A 106 14.70 -1.44 6.64
CA SER A 106 14.28 -0.83 5.39
C SER A 106 13.20 -1.64 4.66
N HIS A 107 12.45 -0.98 3.78
CA HIS A 107 11.38 -1.60 2.98
C HIS A 107 11.73 -2.92 2.24
N PRO A 108 12.96 -3.16 1.73
CA PRO A 108 13.27 -4.42 1.05
C PRO A 108 13.19 -5.64 1.98
N GLU A 109 13.51 -5.48 3.27
CA GLU A 109 13.42 -6.57 4.25
C GLU A 109 11.95 -6.94 4.52
N VAL A 110 11.04 -5.96 4.50
CA VAL A 110 9.60 -6.22 4.64
C VAL A 110 9.05 -6.94 3.42
N LEU A 111 9.49 -6.55 2.22
CA LEU A 111 9.14 -7.25 0.98
C LEU A 111 9.63 -8.70 1.02
N ALA A 112 10.89 -8.93 1.39
CA ALA A 112 11.47 -10.27 1.53
C ALA A 112 10.68 -11.12 2.53
N TYR A 113 10.31 -10.55 3.68
CA TYR A 113 9.47 -11.23 4.67
C TYR A 113 8.10 -11.66 4.11
N LEU A 114 7.44 -10.82 3.31
CA LEU A 114 6.16 -11.16 2.67
C LEU A 114 6.30 -12.21 1.56
N GLN A 115 7.40 -12.17 0.81
CA GLN A 115 7.73 -13.20 -0.19
C GLN A 115 8.01 -14.54 0.48
N ASP A 116 8.80 -14.56 1.56
CA ASP A 116 9.04 -15.74 2.38
C ASP A 116 7.74 -16.31 2.95
N PHE A 117 6.84 -15.46 3.44
CA PHE A 117 5.52 -15.88 3.91
C PHE A 117 4.70 -16.54 2.79
N ALA A 118 4.67 -15.93 1.60
CA ALA A 118 3.95 -16.48 0.46
C ALA A 118 4.50 -17.84 0.03
N LYS A 119 5.83 -17.99 0.05
CA LYS A 119 6.53 -19.23 -0.28
C LYS A 119 6.32 -20.32 0.76
N GLU A 120 6.55 -20.02 2.05
CA GLU A 120 6.42 -20.96 3.18
C GLU A 120 5.04 -21.60 3.19
N PHE A 121 4.01 -20.77 3.03
CA PHE A 121 2.64 -21.25 3.01
C PHE A 121 2.16 -21.62 1.59
N GLY A 122 3.01 -21.67 0.57
CA GLY A 122 2.64 -22.07 -0.79
C GLY A 122 1.45 -21.28 -1.38
N ILE A 123 1.34 -20.00 -1.04
CA ILE A 123 0.25 -19.10 -1.46
C ILE A 123 0.43 -18.70 -2.91
N GLU A 124 1.67 -18.61 -3.40
CA GLU A 124 1.98 -18.22 -4.80
C GLU A 124 1.22 -19.05 -5.84
N LYS A 125 0.97 -20.34 -5.54
CA LYS A 125 0.20 -21.26 -6.40
C LYS A 125 -1.27 -20.89 -6.55
N LEU A 126 -1.80 -20.04 -5.68
CA LEU A 126 -3.17 -19.54 -5.69
C LEU A 126 -3.29 -18.22 -6.46
N ILE A 127 -2.16 -17.59 -6.81
CA ILE A 127 -2.12 -16.23 -7.34
C ILE A 127 -2.10 -16.27 -8.86
N ARG A 128 -2.97 -15.46 -9.46
CA ARG A 128 -2.93 -15.06 -10.86
C ARG A 128 -2.31 -13.68 -10.93
N PHE A 129 -1.01 -13.64 -11.19
CA PHE A 129 -0.27 -12.41 -11.40
C PHE A 129 -0.70 -11.72 -12.70
N GLU A 130 -0.36 -10.44 -12.82
CA GLU A 130 -0.64 -9.60 -13.99
C GLU A 130 -2.12 -9.62 -14.42
N THR A 131 -3.01 -9.86 -13.45
CA THR A 131 -4.45 -9.99 -13.64
C THR A 131 -5.15 -8.93 -12.81
N THR A 132 -5.71 -7.94 -13.50
CA THR A 132 -6.39 -6.81 -12.85
C THR A 132 -7.88 -7.10 -12.78
N VAL A 133 -8.48 -7.08 -11.57
CA VAL A 133 -9.94 -7.08 -11.44
C VAL A 133 -10.45 -5.69 -11.80
N VAL A 134 -11.36 -5.63 -12.77
CA VAL A 134 -11.93 -4.38 -13.30
C VAL A 134 -13.38 -4.18 -12.86
N ARG A 135 -14.09 -5.26 -12.50
CA ARG A 135 -15.46 -5.18 -12.01
C ARG A 135 -15.79 -6.33 -11.06
N VAL A 136 -16.54 -6.01 -10.02
CA VAL A 136 -17.17 -6.96 -9.10
C VAL A 136 -18.66 -6.62 -9.07
N SER A 137 -19.52 -7.59 -9.35
CA SER A 137 -20.97 -7.40 -9.29
C SER A 137 -21.65 -8.66 -8.78
N PRO A 138 -22.87 -8.58 -8.21
CA PRO A 138 -23.68 -9.77 -8.00
C PRO A 138 -23.84 -10.54 -9.32
N ALA A 139 -23.64 -11.86 -9.28
CA ALA A 139 -24.13 -12.73 -10.35
C ALA A 139 -25.66 -12.77 -10.21
N ALA A 140 -26.40 -12.62 -11.31
CA ALA A 140 -27.87 -12.53 -11.31
C ALA A 140 -28.54 -13.55 -10.38
N GLU A 141 -29.69 -13.17 -9.80
CA GLU A 141 -30.39 -13.93 -8.74
C GLU A 141 -30.40 -15.43 -9.02
N SER A 142 -29.74 -16.19 -8.14
CA SER A 142 -29.87 -17.64 -8.12
C SER A 142 -31.30 -17.98 -7.69
N ASP A 143 -32.11 -18.42 -8.65
CA ASP A 143 -33.35 -19.19 -8.51
C ASP A 143 -33.93 -19.27 -7.08
N GLY A 144 -34.69 -18.25 -6.68
CA GLY A 144 -35.71 -18.32 -5.61
C GLY A 144 -35.30 -18.81 -4.20
N GLY A 145 -34.00 -18.96 -3.92
CA GLY A 145 -33.50 -19.44 -2.63
C GLY A 145 -33.07 -18.29 -1.72
N GLU A 146 -33.55 -18.29 -0.48
CA GLU A 146 -33.05 -17.40 0.58
C GLU A 146 -31.54 -17.62 0.79
N GLY A 147 -30.70 -16.75 0.22
CA GLY A 147 -29.25 -16.87 0.32
C GLY A 147 -28.50 -15.65 -0.20
N ILE A 148 -27.25 -15.49 0.28
CA ILE A 148 -26.30 -14.51 -0.23
C ILE A 148 -25.96 -14.90 -1.67
N GLY A 149 -26.30 -14.05 -2.65
CA GLY A 149 -26.03 -14.29 -4.06
C GLY A 149 -24.53 -14.48 -4.35
N LYS A 150 -24.23 -15.18 -5.44
CA LYS A 150 -22.84 -15.34 -5.92
C LYS A 150 -22.30 -14.04 -6.50
N TRP A 151 -20.98 -13.96 -6.67
CA TRP A 151 -20.29 -12.80 -7.20
C TRP A 151 -19.69 -13.09 -8.56
N ARG A 152 -19.89 -12.16 -9.49
CA ARG A 152 -19.22 -12.11 -10.77
C ARG A 152 -17.98 -11.23 -10.67
N ILE A 153 -16.84 -11.75 -11.10
CA ILE A 153 -15.57 -11.04 -11.18
C ILE A 153 -15.15 -10.93 -12.63
N GLU A 154 -15.01 -9.70 -13.11
CA GLU A 154 -14.43 -9.40 -14.42
C GLU A 154 -12.98 -8.98 -14.22
N SER A 155 -12.07 -9.64 -14.95
CA SER A 155 -10.64 -9.36 -14.86
C SER A 155 -9.96 -9.32 -16.23
N THR A 156 -8.82 -8.62 -16.30
CA THR A 156 -8.03 -8.45 -17.52
C THR A 156 -6.58 -8.85 -17.26
N GLU A 157 -6.06 -9.78 -18.07
CA GLU A 157 -4.64 -10.14 -18.11
C GLU A 157 -3.87 -9.11 -18.98
N LYS A 158 -2.86 -8.46 -18.39
CA LYS A 158 -2.13 -7.34 -19.01
C LYS A 158 -1.55 -7.66 -20.40
N GLU A 159 -0.97 -8.84 -20.56
CA GLU A 159 -0.32 -9.22 -21.81
C GLU A 159 -1.29 -9.72 -22.89
N LYS A 160 -2.37 -10.40 -22.49
CA LYS A 160 -3.23 -11.11 -23.44
C LYS A 160 -4.52 -10.38 -23.77
N LYS A 161 -4.85 -9.30 -23.05
CA LYS A 161 -6.17 -8.63 -23.11
C LYS A 161 -7.34 -9.64 -23.01
N ILE A 162 -7.11 -10.75 -22.32
CA ILE A 162 -8.15 -11.75 -22.09
C ILE A 162 -9.03 -11.20 -20.99
N HIS A 163 -10.30 -10.99 -21.33
CA HIS A 163 -11.35 -10.71 -20.39
C HIS A 163 -11.86 -12.04 -19.84
N ARG A 164 -11.74 -12.24 -18.54
CA ARG A 164 -12.34 -13.38 -17.85
C ARG A 164 -13.52 -12.90 -17.04
N ASP A 165 -14.61 -13.65 -17.12
CA ASP A 165 -15.83 -13.49 -16.32
C ASP A 165 -15.99 -14.80 -15.52
N GLU A 166 -15.76 -14.73 -14.21
CA GLU A 166 -15.76 -15.89 -13.32
C GLU A 166 -16.70 -15.67 -12.13
N ILE A 167 -17.36 -16.75 -11.71
CA ILE A 167 -18.32 -16.71 -10.60
C ILE A 167 -17.69 -17.32 -9.34
N TYR A 168 -17.80 -16.59 -8.23
CA TYR A 168 -17.30 -16.97 -6.92
C TYR A 168 -18.43 -16.95 -5.89
N ASP A 169 -18.33 -17.79 -4.86
CA ASP A 169 -19.28 -17.79 -3.74
C ASP A 169 -19.07 -16.59 -2.81
N ALA A 170 -17.84 -16.07 -2.74
CA ALA A 170 -17.49 -14.91 -1.92
C ALA A 170 -16.30 -14.14 -2.51
N VAL A 171 -16.16 -12.88 -2.09
CA VAL A 171 -15.08 -11.97 -2.49
C VAL A 171 -14.47 -11.33 -1.26
N VAL A 172 -13.13 -11.31 -1.19
CA VAL A 172 -12.37 -10.59 -0.17
C VAL A 172 -11.54 -9.51 -0.85
N VAL A 173 -11.82 -8.25 -0.51
CA VAL A 173 -11.15 -7.10 -1.11
C VAL A 173 -9.90 -6.74 -0.29
N CYS A 174 -8.72 -6.91 -0.89
CA CYS A 174 -7.41 -6.65 -0.27
C CYS A 174 -6.55 -5.70 -1.13
N ASN A 175 -7.20 -4.74 -1.81
CA ASN A 175 -6.58 -3.88 -2.84
C ASN A 175 -5.74 -2.72 -2.28
N GLY A 176 -5.72 -2.51 -0.97
CA GLY A 176 -5.02 -1.39 -0.31
C GLY A 176 -5.74 -0.05 -0.45
N HIS A 177 -5.32 0.94 0.35
CA HIS A 177 -5.94 2.27 0.41
C HIS A 177 -4.91 3.42 0.52
N TYR A 178 -3.64 3.17 0.25
CA TYR A 178 -2.56 4.18 0.24
C TYR A 178 -2.06 4.51 -1.17
N ILE A 179 -2.97 4.48 -2.15
CA ILE A 179 -2.69 4.68 -3.58
C ILE A 179 -3.35 5.98 -4.06
N GLU A 180 -4.67 6.10 -3.89
CA GLU A 180 -5.41 7.30 -4.26
C GLU A 180 -5.11 8.44 -3.27
N PRO A 181 -4.50 9.55 -3.70
CA PRO A 181 -4.18 10.68 -2.83
C PRO A 181 -5.41 11.46 -2.37
N ARG A 182 -5.28 12.13 -1.22
CA ARG A 182 -6.16 13.20 -0.80
C ARG A 182 -5.36 14.49 -0.71
N LEU A 183 -5.76 15.50 -1.47
CA LEU A 183 -5.09 16.80 -1.48
C LEU A 183 -5.57 17.69 -0.34
N ALA A 184 -4.66 18.55 0.14
CA ALA A 184 -5.00 19.64 1.04
C ALA A 184 -5.56 20.82 0.24
N GLU A 185 -6.49 21.55 0.84
CA GLU A 185 -6.92 22.84 0.32
C GLU A 185 -5.94 23.90 0.80
N ILE A 186 -5.31 24.62 -0.13
CA ILE A 186 -4.28 25.60 0.19
C ILE A 186 -4.73 26.96 -0.38
N PRO A 187 -5.02 27.97 0.46
CA PRO A 187 -5.44 29.28 -0.02
C PRO A 187 -4.42 29.90 -0.98
N GLY A 188 -4.88 30.32 -2.17
CA GLY A 188 -4.03 30.97 -3.18
C GLY A 188 -3.15 30.04 -4.01
N ILE A 189 -3.28 28.71 -3.86
CA ILE A 189 -2.42 27.73 -4.54
C ILE A 189 -2.45 27.84 -6.07
N SER A 190 -3.59 28.23 -6.66
CA SER A 190 -3.73 28.43 -8.10
C SER A 190 -2.86 29.55 -8.68
N CYS A 191 -2.40 30.48 -7.84
CA CYS A 191 -1.50 31.57 -8.23
C CYS A 191 -0.04 31.30 -7.85
N TRP A 192 0.26 30.16 -7.21
CA TRP A 192 1.60 29.83 -6.76
C TRP A 192 2.43 29.27 -7.92
N PRO A 193 3.59 29.87 -8.27
CA PRO A 193 4.35 29.48 -9.45
C PRO A 193 5.31 28.30 -9.21
N GLY A 194 5.34 27.75 -8.00
CA GLY A 194 6.25 26.67 -7.63
C GLY A 194 5.77 25.28 -8.06
N LYS A 195 6.49 24.25 -7.62
CA LYS A 195 6.18 22.85 -7.95
C LYS A 195 5.36 22.19 -6.86
N GLU A 196 4.22 21.65 -7.23
CA GLU A 196 3.38 20.86 -6.32
C GLU A 196 3.59 19.36 -6.55
N MET A 197 3.53 18.58 -5.48
CA MET A 197 3.48 17.12 -5.56
C MET A 197 2.81 16.52 -4.32
N HIS A 198 2.14 15.40 -4.50
CA HIS A 198 1.69 14.57 -3.39
C HIS A 198 2.80 13.60 -2.95
N SER A 199 2.87 13.29 -1.66
CA SER A 199 3.86 12.35 -1.09
C SER A 199 3.86 10.96 -1.74
N HIS A 200 2.76 10.57 -2.38
CA HIS A 200 2.64 9.36 -3.20
C HIS A 200 3.73 9.28 -4.29
N ASN A 201 4.11 10.41 -4.87
CA ASN A 201 5.13 10.50 -5.92
C ASN A 201 6.54 10.82 -5.39
N TYR A 202 6.72 10.95 -4.08
CA TYR A 202 8.06 11.13 -3.50
C TYR A 202 8.88 9.83 -3.58
N ARG A 203 10.14 9.92 -3.99
CA ARG A 203 11.05 8.76 -4.13
C ARG A 203 12.43 8.97 -3.53
N LEU A 204 13.05 10.10 -3.83
CA LEU A 204 14.41 10.41 -3.42
C LEU A 204 14.50 11.86 -2.97
N PRO A 205 15.39 12.18 -2.01
CA PRO A 205 15.58 13.56 -1.55
C PRO A 205 16.46 14.39 -2.50
N SER A 206 17.25 13.76 -3.38
CA SER A 206 18.21 14.45 -4.25
C SER A 206 17.62 15.54 -5.17
N PRO A 207 16.38 15.45 -5.70
CA PRO A 207 15.79 16.53 -6.50
C PRO A 207 15.47 17.81 -5.71
N PHE A 208 15.44 17.71 -4.37
CA PHE A 208 15.18 18.84 -3.47
C PHE A 208 16.45 19.55 -3.01
N LYS A 209 17.59 19.19 -3.58
CA LYS A 209 18.87 19.80 -3.23
C LYS A 209 18.82 21.32 -3.39
N ASP A 210 19.26 22.02 -2.35
CA ASP A 210 19.31 23.49 -2.27
C ASP A 210 17.94 24.20 -2.43
N GLN A 211 16.82 23.46 -2.36
CA GLN A 211 15.46 24.01 -2.42
C GLN A 211 14.93 24.43 -1.05
N VAL A 212 13.94 25.31 -1.03
CA VAL A 212 13.06 25.54 0.13
C VAL A 212 11.79 24.73 -0.09
N VAL A 213 11.49 23.80 0.82
CA VAL A 213 10.41 22.82 0.65
C VAL A 213 9.38 22.99 1.76
N VAL A 214 8.10 23.08 1.38
CA VAL A 214 6.98 23.00 2.34
C VAL A 214 6.41 21.59 2.32
N VAL A 215 6.32 20.96 3.49
CA VAL A 215 5.67 19.66 3.69
C VAL A 215 4.38 19.88 4.46
N ILE A 216 3.25 19.55 3.84
CA ILE A 216 1.92 19.74 4.45
C ILE A 216 1.46 18.40 5.03
N GLY A 217 1.30 18.34 6.35
CA GLY A 217 0.82 17.15 7.05
C GLY A 217 1.43 16.97 8.44
N SER A 218 0.82 16.11 9.24
CA SER A 218 1.12 15.93 10.66
C SER A 218 1.44 14.48 11.07
N SER A 219 1.43 13.55 10.11
CA SER A 219 1.55 12.11 10.38
C SER A 219 2.89 11.53 9.93
N ALA A 220 3.02 10.20 9.99
CA ALA A 220 4.26 9.45 9.76
C ALA A 220 4.98 9.86 8.47
N SER A 221 4.27 9.99 7.35
CA SER A 221 4.88 10.39 6.07
C SER A 221 5.48 11.79 6.11
N ALA A 222 4.75 12.80 6.60
CA ALA A 222 5.25 14.17 6.68
C ALA A 222 6.48 14.26 7.59
N VAL A 223 6.41 13.56 8.73
CA VAL A 223 7.48 13.51 9.71
C VAL A 223 8.72 12.81 9.17
N ASP A 224 8.60 11.75 8.39
CA ASP A 224 9.77 11.01 7.89
C ASP A 224 10.35 11.63 6.61
N ILE A 225 9.49 12.05 5.66
CA ILE A 225 9.92 12.71 4.41
C ILE A 225 10.60 14.06 4.70
N SER A 226 10.12 14.84 5.67
CA SER A 226 10.77 16.10 6.05
C SER A 226 12.21 15.88 6.54
N ARG A 227 12.45 14.83 7.32
CA ARG A 227 13.79 14.45 7.76
C ARG A 227 14.65 13.96 6.59
N ASP A 228 14.10 13.13 5.70
CA ASP A 228 14.85 12.60 4.56
C ASP A 228 15.30 13.73 3.60
N ILE A 229 14.40 14.67 3.32
CA ILE A 229 14.69 15.84 2.49
C ILE A 229 15.67 16.81 3.18
N SER A 230 15.65 16.93 4.51
CA SER A 230 16.49 17.88 5.25
C SER A 230 18.00 17.70 5.03
N GLY A 231 18.46 16.51 4.64
CA GLY A 231 19.86 16.26 4.29
C GLY A 231 20.30 16.89 2.97
N PHE A 232 19.36 17.36 2.14
CA PHE A 232 19.61 17.89 0.81
C PHE A 232 19.05 19.30 0.61
N ALA A 233 17.87 19.58 1.16
CA ALA A 233 17.20 20.87 1.02
C ALA A 233 17.90 21.99 1.78
N LYS A 234 17.79 23.21 1.25
CA LYS A 234 18.22 24.42 1.95
C LYS A 234 17.38 24.62 3.21
N GLU A 235 16.06 24.54 3.09
CA GLU A 235 15.11 24.72 4.19
C GLU A 235 13.89 23.79 4.03
N VAL A 236 13.39 23.26 5.15
CA VAL A 236 12.17 22.43 5.18
C VAL A 236 11.17 23.02 6.18
N HIS A 237 9.97 23.34 5.70
CA HIS A 237 8.89 23.94 6.47
C HIS A 237 7.74 22.94 6.58
N VAL A 238 7.49 22.41 7.77
CA VAL A 238 6.41 21.44 8.00
C VAL A 238 5.18 22.17 8.52
N ALA A 239 4.12 22.22 7.72
CA ALA A 239 2.84 22.82 8.08
C ALA A 239 1.86 21.73 8.55
N SER A 240 1.35 21.86 9.77
CA SER A 240 0.51 20.85 10.40
C SER A 240 -0.73 21.48 11.06
N TRP A 241 -1.91 20.91 10.80
CA TRP A 241 -3.17 21.35 11.42
C TRP A 241 -3.22 21.06 12.93
N SER A 242 -2.36 20.14 13.41
CA SER A 242 -2.35 19.72 14.81
C SER A 242 -1.47 20.64 15.66
N ASN A 243 -0.72 21.53 15.02
CA ASN A 243 0.09 22.51 15.72
C ASN A 243 -0.82 23.65 16.22
N PRO A 244 -0.55 24.19 17.43
CA PRO A 244 -1.26 25.38 17.91
C PRO A 244 -1.18 26.54 16.91
N ALA A 245 -2.18 27.41 16.90
CA ALA A 245 -2.14 28.64 16.11
C ALA A 245 -0.84 29.43 16.38
N ASP A 246 -0.33 30.11 15.34
CA ASP A 246 0.90 30.91 15.38
C ASP A 246 2.17 30.10 15.70
N THR A 247 2.14 28.77 15.54
CA THR A 247 3.35 27.95 15.68
C THR A 247 4.37 28.36 14.62
N PHE A 248 5.53 28.81 15.07
CA PHE A 248 6.74 28.96 14.26
C PHE A 248 7.94 28.59 15.12
N ILE A 249 8.35 27.32 15.07
CA ILE A 249 9.44 26.80 15.90
C ILE A 249 10.43 26.00 15.07
N LYS A 250 11.71 26.09 15.42
CA LYS A 250 12.74 25.22 14.84
C LYS A 250 12.65 23.84 15.45
N GLN A 251 12.69 22.78 14.63
CA GLN A 251 12.66 21.42 15.14
C GLN A 251 13.97 21.06 15.84
N ASN A 252 13.89 20.56 17.08
CA ASN A 252 15.06 20.13 17.83
C ASN A 252 15.85 19.06 17.08
N GLY A 253 17.19 19.20 17.06
CA GLY A 253 18.11 18.30 16.38
C GLY A 253 18.34 18.61 14.89
N TYR A 254 17.63 19.58 14.33
CA TYR A 254 17.77 19.97 12.92
C TYR A 254 18.16 21.44 12.78
N THR A 255 19.06 21.73 11.83
CA THR A 255 19.50 23.10 11.55
C THR A 255 18.61 23.81 10.54
N ASN A 256 17.81 23.08 9.78
CA ASN A 256 17.04 23.56 8.63
C ASN A 256 15.59 23.02 8.56
N ILE A 257 15.00 22.59 9.69
CA ILE A 257 13.58 22.22 9.74
C ILE A 257 12.83 23.19 10.66
N TRP A 258 11.73 23.73 10.16
CA TRP A 258 10.82 24.62 10.88
C TRP A 258 9.40 24.04 10.88
N MET A 259 8.73 24.11 12.02
CA MET A 259 7.35 23.69 12.20
C MET A 259 6.43 24.91 12.18
N HIS A 260 5.31 24.77 11.47
CA HIS A 260 4.30 25.80 11.25
C HIS A 260 2.91 25.27 11.63
N SER A 261 2.02 26.15 12.10
CA SER A 261 0.58 25.86 12.04
C SER A 261 0.12 25.84 10.59
N MET A 262 -0.84 24.98 10.25
CA MET A 262 -1.48 25.04 8.93
C MET A 262 -2.34 26.31 8.85
N VAL A 263 -2.33 26.96 7.67
CA VAL A 263 -3.20 28.09 7.32
C VAL A 263 -4.51 27.56 6.79
#